data_AF-A0AAW4RVH4-F1
#
_entry.id   AF-A0AAW4RVH4-F1
#
_cell.length_a   1.000
_cell.length_b   1.000
_cell.length_c   1.000
_cell.angle_alpha   90.00
_cell.angle_beta   90.00
_cell.angle_gamma   90.00
#
_symmetry.space_group_name_H-M   'P 1'
#
loop_
_entity.id
_entity.type
_entity.pdbx_description
1 polymer ?
#
loop_
_entity_poly.entity_id
_entity_poly.type
_entity_poly.pdbx_seq_one_letter_code
_entity_poly.pdbx_strand_id
1 'polypeptide(L)'
;MAECVIFEDRNFDGAAYQTFGDIRSLKNVPKGMGGLGNWSDETSSIRIMSGTWRFFEHVDFGGQSWVLGPGDYPWVPDQGIPDNSISSIQKISD
;
A
#
# COMPACT_ATOMS: atom_id res chain seq x y z
N MET A 1 10.65 -10.05 10.37
CA MET A 1 9.33 -9.41 10.48
C MET A 1 9.17 -8.56 9.25
N ALA A 2 8.17 -8.86 8.43
CA ALA A 2 7.89 -8.06 7.24
C ALA A 2 7.42 -6.65 7.63
N GLU A 3 7.79 -5.68 6.80
CA GLU A 3 7.48 -4.28 7.01
C GLU A 3 7.33 -3.57 5.65
N CYS A 4 6.22 -2.85 5.51
CA CYS A 4 5.87 -2.09 4.32
C CYS A 4 5.35 -0.72 4.73
N VAL A 5 5.73 0.31 3.97
CA VAL A 5 5.22 1.67 4.08
C VAL A 5 4.61 2.08 2.74
N ILE A 6 3.37 2.52 2.75
CA ILE A 6 2.69 3.14 1.61
C ILE A 6 2.69 4.65 1.78
N PHE A 7 2.80 5.38 0.68
CA PHE A 7 2.87 6.83 0.65
C PHE A 7 1.82 7.39 -0.32
N GLU A 8 1.25 8.53 0.08
CA GLU A 8 0.22 9.24 -0.68
C GLU A 8 0.75 9.77 -2.01
N ASP A 9 1.93 10.37 -1.98
CA ASP A 9 2.54 10.99 -3.14
C ASP A 9 3.72 10.16 -3.69
N ARG A 10 4.22 10.59 -4.83
CA ARG A 10 5.41 10.01 -5.47
C ARG A 10 6.65 10.28 -4.64
N ASN A 11 7.70 9.51 -4.87
CA ASN A 11 9.01 9.70 -4.24
C ASN A 11 8.96 9.71 -2.70
N PHE A 12 8.04 8.95 -2.11
CA PHE A 12 7.89 8.79 -0.66
C PHE A 12 7.47 10.06 0.09
N ASP A 13 6.69 10.91 -0.56
CA ASP A 13 6.18 12.18 0.00
C ASP A 13 4.70 12.06 0.44
N GLY A 14 4.20 13.11 1.07
CA GLY A 14 2.82 13.21 1.54
C GLY A 14 2.58 12.40 2.82
N ALA A 15 1.32 12.02 3.06
CA ALA A 15 1.02 11.11 4.17
C ALA A 15 1.71 9.75 3.95
N ALA A 16 2.04 9.07 5.06
CA ALA A 16 2.62 7.74 5.04
C ALA A 16 1.89 6.81 6.03
N TYR A 17 1.78 5.54 5.69
CA TYR A 17 1.24 4.51 6.58
C TYR A 17 2.12 3.26 6.58
N GLN A 18 2.59 2.88 7.77
CA GLN A 18 3.40 1.70 7.99
C GLN A 18 2.53 0.52 8.44
N THR A 19 2.78 -0.64 7.86
CA THR A 19 2.14 -1.89 8.25
C THR A 19 3.14 -3.05 8.37
N PHE A 20 2.84 -3.98 9.27
CA PHE A 20 3.61 -5.20 9.54
C PHE A 20 2.80 -6.49 9.24
N GLY A 21 1.56 -6.33 8.79
CA GLY A 21 0.66 -7.42 8.48
C GLY A 21 -0.45 -7.01 7.52
N ASP A 22 -1.43 -7.90 7.37
CA ASP A 22 -2.50 -7.74 6.40
C ASP A 22 -3.41 -6.55 6.70
N ILE A 23 -3.85 -5.86 5.63
CA ILE A 23 -4.88 -4.84 5.66
C ILE A 23 -5.97 -5.27 4.68
N ARG A 24 -7.10 -5.72 5.20
CA ARG A 24 -8.24 -6.15 4.37
C ARG A 24 -8.96 -5.00 3.69
N SER A 25 -8.95 -3.80 4.26
CA SER A 25 -9.61 -2.64 3.67
C SER A 25 -8.89 -1.38 4.11
N LEU A 26 -8.25 -0.71 3.16
CA LEU A 26 -7.61 0.58 3.40
C LEU A 26 -8.63 1.67 3.75
N LYS A 27 -9.93 1.44 3.51
CA LYS A 27 -11.02 2.30 3.99
C LYS A 27 -11.09 2.42 5.52
N ASN A 28 -10.58 1.41 6.22
CA ASN A 28 -10.54 1.37 7.69
C ASN A 28 -9.25 1.98 8.26
N VAL A 29 -8.33 2.42 7.40
CA VAL A 29 -7.08 3.06 7.81
C VAL A 29 -7.27 4.57 7.66
N PRO A 30 -7.51 5.31 8.75
CA PRO A 30 -7.80 6.74 8.68
C PRO A 30 -6.59 7.55 8.21
N LYS A 31 -6.84 8.57 7.39
CA LYS A 31 -5.89 9.65 7.04
C LYS A 31 -6.30 10.94 7.77
N GLY A 32 -5.31 11.75 8.14
CA GLY A 32 -5.52 13.10 8.70
C GLY A 32 -6.04 13.17 10.15
N MET A 33 -6.09 14.41 10.66
CA MET A 33 -6.56 14.71 12.02
C MET A 33 -8.09 14.64 12.06
N GLY A 34 -8.66 13.75 12.89
CA GLY A 34 -10.11 13.63 13.08
C GLY A 34 -10.83 12.60 12.18
N GLY A 35 -10.08 11.77 11.43
CA GLY A 35 -10.66 10.68 10.63
C GLY A 35 -11.32 11.12 9.32
N LEU A 36 -10.95 12.31 8.82
CA LEU A 36 -11.40 12.80 7.52
C LEU A 36 -10.51 12.18 6.42
N GLY A 37 -10.96 11.05 5.88
CA GLY A 37 -10.28 10.34 4.79
C GLY A 37 -9.73 8.98 5.21
N ASN A 38 -9.32 8.19 4.21
CA ASN A 38 -8.78 6.86 4.40
C ASN A 38 -7.75 6.54 3.30
N TRP A 39 -7.08 5.39 3.39
CA TRP A 39 -6.00 5.02 2.48
C TRP A 39 -6.43 4.26 1.20
N SER A 40 -7.73 4.04 1.00
CA SER A 40 -8.23 3.34 -0.19
C SER A 40 -7.98 4.21 -1.42
N ASP A 41 -7.31 3.66 -2.43
CA ASP A 41 -7.10 4.31 -3.73
C ASP A 41 -6.29 5.61 -3.62
N GLU A 42 -5.30 5.61 -2.73
CA GLU A 42 -4.52 6.81 -2.36
C GLU A 42 -3.00 6.57 -2.37
N THR A 43 -2.54 5.41 -2.86
CA THR A 43 -1.12 5.03 -2.81
C THR A 43 -0.43 5.33 -4.13
N SER A 44 0.58 6.21 -4.10
CA SER A 44 1.40 6.57 -5.26
C SER A 44 2.82 5.99 -5.21
N SER A 45 3.37 5.74 -4.01
CA SER A 45 4.70 5.15 -3.84
C SER A 45 4.78 4.23 -2.62
N ILE A 46 5.73 3.30 -2.64
CA ILE A 46 5.83 2.21 -1.66
C ILE A 46 7.29 1.96 -1.29
N ARG A 47 7.57 1.77 -0.01
CA ARG A 47 8.85 1.24 0.48
C ARG A 47 8.62 -0.06 1.23
N ILE A 48 9.26 -1.13 0.79
CA ILE A 48 9.21 -2.43 1.46
C ILE A 48 10.56 -2.66 2.11
N MET A 49 10.59 -2.60 3.45
CA MET A 49 11.82 -2.82 4.23
C MET A 49 12.16 -4.31 4.31
N SER A 50 11.13 -5.16 4.39
CA SER A 50 11.28 -6.62 4.53
C SER A 50 10.00 -7.36 4.15
N GLY A 51 10.17 -8.66 3.86
CA GLY A 51 9.08 -9.55 3.44
C GLY A 51 8.62 -9.36 2.00
N THR A 52 7.69 -10.21 1.58
CA THR A 52 7.02 -10.10 0.28
C THR A 52 5.56 -9.72 0.48
N TRP A 53 5.06 -8.78 -0.30
CA TRP A 53 3.75 -8.19 -0.15
C TRP A 53 2.95 -8.28 -1.44
N ARG A 54 1.63 -8.46 -1.31
CA ARG A 54 0.69 -8.39 -2.42
C ARG A 54 -0.29 -7.25 -2.20
N PHE A 55 -0.43 -6.43 -3.23
CA PHE A 55 -1.35 -5.29 -3.27
C PHE A 55 -2.52 -5.65 -4.17
N PHE A 56 -3.71 -5.19 -3.81
CA PHE A 56 -4.95 -5.54 -4.50
C PHE A 56 -5.76 -4.30 -4.85
N GLU A 57 -6.40 -4.37 -6.01
CA GLU A 57 -7.26 -3.32 -6.55
C GLU A 57 -8.51 -3.09 -5.71
N HIS A 58 -9.02 -4.13 -5.06
CA HIS A 58 -10.23 -4.05 -4.25
C HIS A 58 -9.97 -4.45 -2.81
N VAL A 59 -10.92 -4.14 -1.95
CA VAL A 59 -10.95 -4.61 -0.55
C VAL A 59 -11.04 -6.14 -0.49
N ASP A 60 -10.74 -6.69 0.69
CA ASP A 60 -10.78 -8.11 0.99
C ASP A 60 -9.99 -8.99 0.01
N PHE A 61 -8.86 -8.45 -0.49
CA PHE A 61 -7.95 -9.12 -1.43
C PHE A 61 -8.60 -9.47 -2.78
N GLY A 62 -9.56 -8.65 -3.22
CA GLY A 62 -10.23 -8.80 -4.50
C GLY A 62 -9.60 -8.01 -5.66
N GLY A 63 -10.08 -8.26 -6.87
CA GLY A 63 -9.67 -7.55 -8.08
C GLY A 63 -8.29 -7.98 -8.60
N GLN A 64 -7.67 -7.10 -9.41
CA GLN A 64 -6.30 -7.33 -9.87
C GLN A 64 -5.31 -7.27 -8.68
N SER A 65 -4.19 -7.98 -8.80
CA SER A 65 -3.17 -8.01 -7.74
C SER A 65 -1.75 -7.93 -8.29
N TRP A 66 -0.85 -7.40 -7.47
CA TRP A 66 0.56 -7.21 -7.81
C TRP A 66 1.43 -7.57 -6.61
N VAL A 67 2.54 -8.27 -6.87
CA VAL A 67 3.46 -8.74 -5.83
C VAL A 67 4.76 -7.96 -5.92
N LEU A 68 5.17 -7.37 -4.79
CA LEU A 68 6.43 -6.67 -4.64
C LEU A 68 7.23 -7.27 -3.48
N GLY A 69 8.56 -7.30 -3.64
CA GLY A 69 9.50 -7.71 -2.60
C GLY A 69 10.16 -6.49 -1.93
N PRO A 70 11.22 -6.70 -1.13
CA PRO A 70 11.96 -5.60 -0.54
C PRO A 70 12.54 -4.65 -1.61
N GLY A 71 12.38 -3.35 -1.39
CA GLY A 71 12.79 -2.33 -2.36
C GLY A 71 12.07 -1.00 -2.20
N ASP A 72 12.56 -0.04 -2.97
CA ASP A 72 12.03 1.32 -3.09
C ASP A 72 11.28 1.47 -4.41
N TYR A 73 9.99 1.78 -4.31
CA TYR A 73 9.09 1.97 -5.45
C TYR A 73 8.57 3.41 -5.44
N PRO A 74 9.35 4.38 -5.95
CA PRO A 74 9.00 5.80 -5.90
C PRO A 74 7.77 6.16 -6.75
N TRP A 75 7.35 5.25 -7.63
CA TRP A 75 6.16 5.38 -8.46
C TRP A 75 5.57 4.00 -8.80
N VAL A 76 4.38 3.69 -8.28
CA VAL A 76 3.77 2.35 -8.44
C VAL A 76 3.42 1.95 -9.89
N PRO A 77 3.09 2.86 -10.81
CA PRO A 77 2.87 2.52 -12.22
C PRO A 77 4.08 1.95 -12.94
N ASP A 78 5.31 2.21 -12.48
CA ASP A 78 6.50 1.56 -13.05
C ASP A 78 6.50 0.03 -12.79
N GLN A 79 5.69 -0.43 -11.84
CA GLN A 79 5.48 -1.84 -11.51
C GLN A 79 4.20 -2.42 -12.14
N GLY A 80 3.51 -1.65 -12.98
CA GLY A 80 2.24 -2.04 -13.60
C GLY A 80 1.02 -1.93 -12.68
N ILE A 81 1.16 -1.25 -11.53
CA ILE A 81 0.06 -0.93 -10.62
C ILE A 81 -0.50 0.45 -11.03
N PRO A 82 -1.78 0.57 -11.41
CA PRO A 82 -2.37 1.89 -11.65
C PRO A 82 -2.23 2.80 -10.43
N ASP A 83 -1.98 4.09 -10.69
CA ASP A 83 -1.91 5.07 -9.62
C ASP A 83 -3.24 5.12 -8.86
N ASN A 84 -3.18 5.30 -7.54
CA ASN A 84 -4.38 5.47 -6.72
C ASN A 84 -5.41 4.33 -6.92
N SER A 85 -4.95 3.07 -6.95
CA SER A 85 -5.84 1.92 -7.16
C SER A 85 -5.72 0.83 -6.10
N ILE A 86 -4.90 1.00 -5.06
CA ILE A 86 -4.69 -0.04 -4.05
C ILE A 86 -5.75 0.12 -2.95
N SER A 87 -6.49 -0.95 -2.67
CA SER A 87 -7.56 -0.98 -1.66
C SER A 87 -7.37 -2.03 -0.56
N SER A 88 -6.50 -3.03 -0.75
CA SER A 88 -6.08 -3.97 0.31
C SER A 88 -4.67 -4.51 0.11
N ILE A 89 -4.05 -5.00 1.20
CA ILE A 89 -2.64 -5.40 1.26
C ILE A 89 -2.51 -6.71 2.03
N GLN A 90 -1.83 -7.70 1.46
CA GLN A 90 -1.56 -8.99 2.09
C GLN A 90 -0.06 -9.22 2.26
N LYS A 91 0.36 -9.57 3.47
CA LYS A 91 1.70 -10.07 3.74
C LYS A 91 1.80 -11.52 3.29
N ILE A 92 2.75 -11.83 2.41
CA ILE A 92 2.99 -13.20 1.93
C ILE A 92 4.04 -13.91 2.80
N SER A 93 5.16 -13.25 3.08
CA SER A 93 6.28 -13.84 3.83
C SER A 93 7.08 -12.77 4.56
N ASP A 94 7.83 -13.23 5.56
CA ASP A 94 8.73 -12.44 6.42
C ASP A 94 10.17 -12.41 5.89
#